data_AF-A0A924YI24-F1
#
_entry.id   AF-A0A924YI24-F1
#
_cell.length_a   1.000
_cell.length_b   1.000
_cell.length_c   1.000
_cell.angle_alpha   90.00
_cell.angle_beta   90.00
_cell.angle_gamma   90.00
#
_symmetry.space_group_name_H-M   'P 1'
#
loop_
_entity.id
_entity.type
_entity.pdbx_description
1 polymer ?
#
loop_
_entity_poly.entity_id
_entity_poly.type
_entity_poly.pdbx_seq_one_letter_code
_entity_poly.pdbx_strand_id
1 'polypeptide(L)'
;CRDVQPWNNGAVLPNMNTVMAYRMVMSIAYPRIKQIIEEVVASGLIYQPSTGQDFNVPEIAPYLEKYVRGSYGMEAMDRIKLMKLLWDAMGTEFGGRHELYERNYAGSAETIRFEPLFVAQESGLAKEMLEFVESCMAEYDIEGWTVSDLINPSDVNFFNTDFRHNDDSSSRGYLDGNEYTQSGKS
;
A
#
# COMPACT_ATOMS: atom_id res chain seq x y z
N CYS A 1 -9.27 -19.74 -11.90
CA CYS A 1 -8.06 -20.36 -12.50
C CYS A 1 -7.94 -19.97 -13.98
N ARG A 2 -7.85 -18.66 -14.28
CA ARG A 2 -8.00 -18.13 -15.65
C ARG A 2 -6.73 -17.49 -16.22
N ASP A 3 -5.72 -17.29 -15.38
CA ASP A 3 -4.48 -16.59 -15.70
C ASP A 3 -3.29 -17.44 -15.24
N VAL A 4 -2.85 -18.32 -16.14
CA VAL A 4 -1.74 -19.27 -15.95
C VAL A 4 -0.75 -19.09 -17.08
N GLN A 5 0.54 -19.28 -16.79
CA GLN A 5 1.61 -19.17 -17.77
C GLN A 5 2.08 -20.57 -18.20
N PRO A 6 2.28 -20.82 -19.51
CA PRO A 6 2.84 -22.08 -19.97
C PRO A 6 4.18 -22.41 -19.32
N TRP A 7 4.40 -23.69 -19.04
CA TRP A 7 5.63 -24.21 -18.48
C TRP A 7 6.07 -25.50 -19.21
N ASN A 8 7.12 -26.13 -18.71
CA ASN A 8 7.73 -27.31 -19.32
C ASN A 8 6.75 -28.50 -19.44
N ASN A 9 6.86 -29.22 -20.55
CA ASN A 9 6.13 -30.47 -20.83
C ASN A 9 4.59 -30.35 -20.73
N GLY A 10 4.03 -29.20 -21.11
CA GLY A 10 2.59 -28.95 -21.08
C GLY A 10 2.03 -28.66 -19.67
N ALA A 11 2.90 -28.52 -18.67
CA ALA A 11 2.51 -27.97 -17.37
C ALA A 11 2.27 -26.46 -17.47
N VAL A 12 1.64 -25.89 -16.45
CA VAL A 12 1.41 -24.45 -16.33
C VAL A 12 1.80 -23.96 -14.93
N LEU A 13 2.21 -22.70 -14.84
CA LEU A 13 2.46 -21.99 -13.59
C LEU A 13 1.36 -20.96 -13.30
N PRO A 14 1.11 -20.63 -12.03
CA PRO A 14 0.31 -19.45 -11.70
C PRO A 14 1.00 -18.18 -12.23
N ASN A 15 0.23 -17.14 -12.55
CA ASN A 15 0.79 -15.86 -12.95
C ASN A 15 1.73 -15.31 -11.85
N MET A 16 3.00 -15.13 -12.21
CA MET A 16 4.04 -14.71 -11.25
C MET A 16 3.80 -13.31 -10.70
N ASN A 17 3.24 -12.39 -11.49
CA ASN A 17 2.90 -11.04 -11.03
C ASN A 17 1.85 -11.08 -9.92
N THR A 18 0.86 -11.97 -10.03
CA THR A 18 -0.14 -12.16 -8.97
C THR A 18 0.48 -12.75 -7.70
N VAL A 19 1.38 -13.73 -7.86
CA VAL A 19 2.08 -14.36 -6.73
C VAL A 19 2.94 -13.32 -5.99
N MET A 20 3.70 -12.50 -6.73
CA MET A 20 4.54 -11.47 -6.15
C MET A 20 3.72 -10.35 -5.48
N ALA A 21 2.62 -9.94 -6.11
CA ALA A 21 1.70 -8.97 -5.52
C ALA A 21 1.11 -9.49 -4.19
N TYR A 22 0.68 -10.75 -4.13
CA TYR A 22 0.18 -11.37 -2.90
C TYR A 22 1.22 -11.31 -1.77
N ARG A 23 2.46 -11.72 -2.05
CA ARG A 23 3.54 -11.75 -1.05
C ARG A 23 3.80 -10.37 -0.45
N MET A 24 3.77 -9.32 -1.27
CA MET A 24 3.91 -7.94 -0.80
C MET A 24 2.68 -7.50 0.00
N VAL A 25 1.48 -7.66 -0.57
CA VAL A 25 0.23 -7.12 0.01
C VAL A 25 -0.10 -7.79 1.33
N MET A 26 0.12 -9.09 1.49
CA MET A 26 -0.21 -9.81 2.73
C MET A 26 0.57 -9.25 3.94
N SER A 27 1.85 -8.92 3.75
CA SER A 27 2.68 -8.33 4.81
C SER A 27 2.13 -6.99 5.35
N ILE A 28 1.31 -6.28 4.56
CA ILE A 28 0.69 -5.00 4.89
C ILE A 28 -0.76 -5.20 5.37
N ALA A 29 -1.49 -6.08 4.70
CA ALA A 29 -2.90 -6.31 4.94
C ALA A 29 -3.16 -7.03 6.27
N TYR A 30 -2.38 -8.05 6.64
CA TYR A 30 -2.61 -8.78 7.90
C TYR A 30 -2.48 -7.87 9.12
N PRO A 31 -1.39 -7.08 9.27
CA PRO A 31 -1.26 -6.16 10.40
C PRO A 31 -2.35 -5.09 10.41
N ARG A 32 -2.76 -4.60 9.23
CA ARG A 32 -3.83 -3.60 9.14
C ARG A 32 -5.18 -4.17 9.56
N ILE A 33 -5.51 -5.40 9.17
CA ILE A 33 -6.74 -6.08 9.59
C ILE A 33 -6.74 -6.24 11.11
N LYS A 34 -5.63 -6.75 11.69
CA LYS A 34 -5.48 -6.86 13.14
C LYS A 34 -5.70 -5.51 13.83
N GLN A 35 -5.04 -4.46 13.35
CA GLN A 35 -5.18 -3.11 13.89
C GLN A 35 -6.64 -2.62 13.84
N ILE A 36 -7.35 -2.81 12.72
CA ILE A 36 -8.76 -2.41 12.60
C ILE A 36 -9.61 -3.14 13.63
N ILE A 37 -9.37 -4.43 13.86
CA ILE A 37 -10.11 -5.21 14.87
C ILE A 37 -9.82 -4.66 16.28
N GLU A 38 -8.57 -4.37 16.61
CA GLU A 38 -8.18 -3.79 17.91
C GLU A 38 -8.83 -2.41 18.12
N GLU A 39 -8.86 -1.57 17.09
CA GLU A 39 -9.47 -0.23 17.13
C GLU A 39 -11.00 -0.28 17.28
N VAL A 40 -11.67 -1.20 16.56
CA VAL A 40 -13.14 -1.27 16.52
C VAL A 40 -13.72 -2.04 17.70
N VAL A 41 -13.12 -3.18 18.08
CA VAL A 41 -13.63 -4.01 19.19
C VAL A 41 -13.13 -3.49 20.54
N ALA A 42 -11.93 -2.89 20.57
CA ALA A 42 -11.35 -2.17 21.69
C ALA A 42 -11.45 -2.96 23.02
N SER A 43 -12.02 -2.35 24.07
CA SER A 43 -12.12 -2.93 25.41
C SER A 43 -12.96 -4.22 25.47
N GLY A 44 -13.73 -4.55 24.43
CA GLY A 44 -14.45 -5.81 24.33
C GLY A 44 -13.55 -7.03 24.41
N LEU A 45 -12.29 -6.92 23.97
CA LEU A 45 -11.31 -8.02 24.00
C LEU A 45 -10.65 -8.23 25.36
N ILE A 46 -10.55 -7.18 26.18
CA ILE A 46 -9.96 -7.26 27.53
C ILE A 46 -11.00 -7.50 28.62
N TYR A 47 -12.27 -7.14 28.39
CA TYR A 47 -13.35 -7.29 29.35
C TYR A 47 -13.94 -8.71 29.33
N GLN A 48 -13.13 -9.68 29.71
CA GLN A 48 -13.46 -11.11 29.71
C GLN A 48 -13.20 -11.73 31.08
N PRO A 49 -14.00 -12.71 31.53
CA PRO A 49 -13.66 -13.51 32.70
C PRO A 49 -12.39 -14.33 32.44
N SER A 50 -11.73 -14.74 33.52
CA SER A 50 -10.46 -15.43 33.44
C SER A 50 -10.62 -16.80 32.77
N THR A 51 -11.65 -17.55 33.15
CA THR A 51 -11.89 -18.93 32.73
C THR A 51 -13.37 -19.19 32.52
N GLY A 52 -13.70 -20.23 31.73
CA GLY A 52 -15.08 -20.70 31.60
C GLY A 52 -15.65 -21.24 32.92
N GLN A 53 -14.79 -21.62 33.86
CA GLN A 53 -15.22 -22.08 35.20
C GLN A 53 -15.89 -20.96 36.01
N ASP A 54 -15.68 -19.68 35.67
CA ASP A 54 -16.27 -18.55 36.38
C ASP A 54 -17.82 -18.55 36.29
N PHE A 55 -18.40 -19.22 35.27
CA PHE A 55 -19.84 -19.43 35.15
C PHE A 55 -20.39 -20.55 36.05
N ASN A 56 -19.53 -21.41 36.58
CA ASN A 56 -19.93 -22.49 37.50
C ASN A 56 -19.83 -22.06 38.97
N VAL A 57 -19.32 -20.86 39.25
CA VAL A 57 -19.16 -20.31 40.60
C VAL A 57 -20.41 -19.49 40.95
N PRO A 58 -21.25 -19.93 41.91
CA PRO A 58 -22.52 -19.27 42.23
C PRO A 58 -22.40 -17.80 42.62
N GLU A 59 -21.27 -17.40 43.20
CA GLU A 59 -20.99 -16.03 43.62
C GLU A 59 -20.58 -15.11 42.45
N ILE A 60 -20.13 -15.67 41.32
CA ILE A 60 -19.61 -14.90 40.17
C ILE A 60 -20.58 -14.91 38.99
N ALA A 61 -21.18 -16.07 38.69
CA ALA A 61 -22.05 -16.27 37.53
C ALA A 61 -23.17 -15.21 37.39
N PRO A 62 -23.91 -14.83 38.46
CA PRO A 62 -24.96 -13.81 38.35
C PRO A 62 -24.45 -12.45 37.88
N TYR A 63 -23.20 -12.10 38.22
CA TYR A 63 -22.58 -10.86 37.78
C TYR A 63 -22.17 -10.91 36.30
N LEU A 64 -21.65 -12.06 35.84
CA LEU A 64 -21.30 -12.25 34.43
C LEU A 64 -22.54 -12.20 33.54
N GLU A 65 -23.61 -12.90 33.91
CA GLU A 65 -24.88 -12.91 33.19
C GLU A 65 -25.51 -11.51 33.11
N LYS A 66 -25.40 -10.72 34.19
CA LYS A 66 -25.99 -9.38 34.25
C LYS A 66 -25.17 -8.32 33.53
N TYR A 67 -23.84 -8.32 33.71
CA TYR A 67 -22.97 -7.20 33.29
C TYR A 67 -22.18 -7.48 32.01
N VAL A 68 -21.99 -8.75 31.63
CA VAL A 68 -21.20 -9.15 30.45
C VAL A 68 -22.11 -9.71 29.35
N ARG A 69 -23.41 -9.43 29.38
CA ARG A 69 -24.33 -9.75 28.26
C ARG A 69 -23.93 -9.07 26.96
N GLY A 70 -24.25 -9.68 25.83
CA GLY A 70 -24.08 -9.04 24.53
C GLY A 70 -25.19 -8.02 24.22
N SER A 71 -24.96 -7.26 23.16
CA SER A 71 -25.97 -6.35 22.60
C SER A 71 -27.14 -7.14 22.00
N TYR A 72 -28.29 -6.49 21.84
CA TYR A 72 -29.46 -7.06 21.16
C TYR A 72 -29.97 -8.40 21.73
N GLY A 73 -29.84 -8.60 23.05
CA GLY A 73 -30.36 -9.78 23.74
C GLY A 73 -29.43 -11.00 23.72
N MET A 74 -28.20 -10.88 23.21
CA MET A 74 -27.22 -11.96 23.26
C MET A 74 -26.80 -12.28 24.71
N GLU A 75 -26.77 -13.56 25.04
CA GLU A 75 -26.37 -14.05 26.36
C GLU A 75 -24.87 -13.81 26.63
N ALA A 76 -24.50 -13.71 27.91
CA ALA A 76 -23.13 -13.44 28.32
C ALA A 76 -22.15 -14.54 27.86
N MET A 77 -22.57 -15.80 27.93
CA MET A 77 -21.77 -16.95 27.49
C MET A 77 -21.39 -16.85 26.01
N ASP A 78 -22.36 -16.55 25.14
CA ASP A 78 -22.13 -16.42 23.71
C ASP A 78 -21.23 -15.23 23.36
N ARG A 79 -21.45 -14.08 24.01
CA ARG A 79 -20.59 -12.90 23.86
C ARG A 79 -19.14 -13.24 24.24
N ILE A 80 -18.94 -13.83 25.41
CA ILE A 80 -17.60 -14.17 25.92
C ILE A 80 -16.92 -15.20 25.03
N LYS A 81 -17.66 -16.22 24.55
CA LYS A 81 -17.15 -17.23 23.64
C LYS A 81 -16.65 -16.63 22.33
N LEU A 82 -17.42 -15.73 21.72
CA LEU A 82 -17.03 -15.05 20.48
C LEU A 82 -15.79 -14.17 20.69
N MET A 83 -15.76 -13.39 21.78
CA MET A 83 -14.65 -12.48 22.05
C MET A 83 -13.35 -13.22 22.41
N LYS A 84 -13.43 -14.32 23.17
CA LYS A 84 -12.26 -15.16 23.44
C LYS A 84 -11.73 -15.83 22.18
N LEU A 85 -12.61 -16.30 21.28
CA LEU A 85 -12.20 -16.84 19.98
C LEU A 85 -11.46 -15.77 19.15
N LEU A 86 -12.02 -14.56 19.10
CA LEU A 86 -11.38 -13.45 18.39
C LEU A 86 -10.04 -13.09 19.01
N TRP A 87 -9.95 -12.99 20.34
CA TRP A 87 -8.70 -12.71 21.05
C TRP A 87 -7.65 -13.79 20.81
N ASP A 88 -8.03 -15.06 20.77
CA ASP A 88 -7.08 -16.15 20.50
C ASP A 88 -6.52 -16.11 19.06
N ALA A 89 -7.32 -15.65 18.09
CA ALA A 89 -6.87 -15.51 16.72
C ALA A 89 -5.79 -14.43 16.51
N MET A 90 -5.61 -13.47 17.43
CA MET A 90 -4.76 -12.29 17.18
C MET A 90 -3.94 -11.76 18.37
N GLY A 91 -4.42 -11.96 19.60
CA GLY A 91 -3.89 -11.31 20.82
C GLY A 91 -3.21 -12.26 21.80
N THR A 92 -3.47 -13.57 21.73
CA THR A 92 -2.70 -14.57 22.48
C THR A 92 -1.33 -14.78 21.85
N GLU A 93 -0.45 -15.54 22.51
CA GLU A 93 0.85 -15.92 21.93
C GLU A 93 0.69 -16.64 20.58
N PHE A 94 -0.36 -17.44 20.43
CA PHE A 94 -0.72 -18.07 19.17
C PHE A 94 -1.03 -17.02 18.08
N GLY A 95 -1.90 -16.06 18.39
CA GLY A 95 -2.24 -14.95 17.48
C GLY A 95 -1.02 -14.07 17.14
N GLY A 96 -0.17 -13.75 18.12
CA GLY A 96 1.07 -13.01 17.91
C GLY A 96 2.07 -13.75 17.02
N ARG A 97 2.23 -15.07 17.23
CA ARG A 97 3.02 -15.92 16.34
C ARG A 97 2.44 -15.96 14.92
N HIS A 98 1.12 -16.01 14.78
CA HIS A 98 0.46 -15.94 13.48
C HIS A 98 0.69 -14.60 12.78
N GLU A 99 0.64 -13.48 13.48
CA GLU A 99 1.02 -12.18 12.90
C GLU A 99 2.47 -12.18 12.41
N LEU A 100 3.40 -12.70 13.23
CA LEU A 100 4.81 -12.76 12.85
C LEU A 100 5.03 -13.64 11.60
N TYR A 101 4.28 -14.74 11.50
CA TYR A 101 4.26 -15.62 10.35
C TYR A 101 3.78 -14.89 9.09
N GLU A 102 2.60 -14.27 9.11
CA GLU A 102 2.03 -13.62 7.91
C GLU A 102 2.85 -12.42 7.43
N ARG A 103 3.57 -11.75 8.34
CA ARG A 103 4.49 -10.65 7.99
C ARG A 103 5.75 -11.12 7.27
N ASN A 104 6.31 -12.28 7.65
CA ASN A 104 7.69 -12.63 7.29
C ASN A 104 7.86 -14.00 6.62
N TYR A 105 6.79 -14.82 6.52
CA TYR A 105 6.88 -16.14 5.91
C TYR A 105 7.43 -16.10 4.48
N ALA A 106 7.03 -15.08 3.73
CA ALA A 106 7.45 -14.86 2.35
C ALA A 106 8.84 -14.20 2.23
N GLY A 107 9.51 -13.83 3.32
CA GLY A 107 10.78 -13.11 3.31
C GLY A 107 10.74 -11.84 4.16
N SER A 108 11.87 -11.14 4.23
CA SER A 108 11.96 -9.85 4.93
C SER A 108 11.13 -8.78 4.21
N ALA A 109 10.78 -7.71 4.92
CA ALA A 109 10.01 -6.60 4.37
C ALA A 109 10.65 -5.92 3.13
N GLU A 110 11.98 -6.00 3.01
CA GLU A 110 12.72 -5.49 1.86
C GLU A 110 12.75 -6.48 0.71
N THR A 111 13.04 -7.76 1.01
CA THR A 111 13.14 -8.82 -0.01
C THR A 111 11.85 -8.95 -0.81
N ILE A 112 10.69 -8.93 -0.14
CA ILE A 112 9.37 -9.04 -0.80
C ILE A 112 9.04 -7.85 -1.71
N ARG A 113 9.80 -6.74 -1.65
CA ARG A 113 9.65 -5.57 -2.52
C ARG A 113 10.66 -5.56 -3.67
N PHE A 114 11.85 -6.10 -3.46
CA PHE A 114 12.86 -6.24 -4.51
C PHE A 114 12.51 -7.34 -5.51
N GLU A 115 12.00 -8.49 -5.04
CA GLU A 115 11.69 -9.61 -5.93
C GLU A 115 10.64 -9.28 -7.02
N PRO A 116 9.52 -8.58 -6.74
CA PRO A 116 8.59 -8.14 -7.79
C PRO A 116 9.27 -7.25 -8.85
N LEU A 117 10.20 -6.39 -8.45
CA LEU A 117 10.96 -5.55 -9.37
C LEU A 117 11.84 -6.41 -10.29
N PHE A 118 12.58 -7.36 -9.73
CA PHE A 118 13.42 -8.25 -10.52
C PHE A 118 12.61 -9.12 -11.47
N VAL A 119 11.47 -9.65 -11.02
CA VAL A 119 10.54 -10.41 -11.87
C VAL A 119 10.00 -9.53 -13.01
N ALA A 120 9.66 -8.27 -12.74
CA ALA A 120 9.19 -7.33 -13.77
C ALA A 120 10.30 -7.00 -14.79
N GLN A 121 11.56 -6.91 -14.35
CA GLN A 121 12.71 -6.71 -15.23
C GLN A 121 12.98 -7.94 -16.11
N GLU A 122 13.00 -9.14 -15.51
CA GLU A 122 13.26 -10.40 -16.22
C GLU A 122 12.15 -10.77 -17.20
N SER A 123 10.89 -10.47 -16.87
CA SER A 123 9.75 -10.75 -17.74
C SER A 123 9.58 -9.74 -18.90
N GLY A 124 10.33 -8.64 -18.89
CA GLY A 124 10.19 -7.55 -19.86
C GLY A 124 9.08 -6.55 -19.53
N LEU A 125 8.24 -6.80 -18.52
CA LEU A 125 7.17 -5.90 -18.10
C LEU A 125 7.69 -4.50 -17.74
N ALA A 126 8.83 -4.41 -17.05
CA ALA A 126 9.44 -3.14 -16.71
C ALA A 126 9.85 -2.33 -17.97
N LYS A 127 10.29 -3.03 -19.02
CA LYS A 127 10.62 -2.41 -20.31
C LYS A 127 9.36 -1.89 -21.01
N GLU A 128 8.28 -2.66 -21.03
CA GLU A 128 6.99 -2.23 -21.58
C GLU A 128 6.46 -0.97 -20.87
N MET A 129 6.59 -0.91 -19.54
CA MET A 129 6.23 0.28 -18.76
C MET A 129 7.09 1.49 -19.11
N LEU A 130 8.40 1.30 -19.33
CA LEU A 130 9.29 2.37 -19.75
C LEU A 130 8.98 2.85 -21.17
N GLU A 131 8.74 1.94 -22.11
CA GLU A 131 8.33 2.28 -23.48
C GLU A 131 7.02 3.07 -23.49
N PHE A 132 6.08 2.75 -22.60
CA PHE A 132 4.86 3.55 -22.43
C PHE A 132 5.17 4.99 -21.98
N VAL A 133 6.07 5.17 -21.01
CA VAL A 133 6.52 6.50 -20.57
C VAL A 133 7.27 7.24 -21.67
N GLU A 134 8.16 6.55 -22.40
CA GLU A 134 8.89 7.13 -23.53
C GLU A 134 7.95 7.60 -24.64
N SER A 135 6.88 6.84 -24.90
CA SER A 135 5.88 7.24 -25.89
C SER A 135 5.21 8.57 -25.54
N CYS A 136 4.83 8.76 -24.26
CA CYS A 136 4.28 10.01 -23.75
C CYS A 136 5.28 11.17 -23.82
N MET A 137 6.54 10.94 -23.43
CA MET A 137 7.58 11.98 -23.49
C MET A 137 7.94 12.39 -24.92
N ALA A 138 7.73 11.50 -25.91
CA ALA A 138 7.99 11.80 -27.31
C ALA A 138 6.95 12.75 -27.94
N GLU A 139 5.79 12.94 -27.31
CA GLU A 139 4.70 13.79 -27.82
C GLU A 139 4.95 15.30 -27.63
N TYR A 140 6.02 15.68 -26.93
CA TYR A 140 6.39 17.07 -26.74
C TYR A 140 7.90 17.28 -26.64
N ASP A 141 8.34 18.50 -26.90
CA ASP A 141 9.68 18.97 -26.60
C ASP A 141 9.62 20.39 -25.99
N ILE A 142 10.76 21.09 -25.96
CA ILE A 142 10.85 22.45 -25.42
C ILE A 142 10.08 23.49 -26.24
N GLU A 143 9.78 23.20 -27.50
CA GLU A 143 9.08 24.10 -28.42
C GLU A 143 7.55 23.88 -28.40
N GLY A 144 7.09 22.72 -27.89
CA GLY A 144 5.67 22.42 -27.70
C GLY A 144 5.31 20.96 -28.03
N TRP A 145 4.03 20.72 -28.34
CA TRP A 145 3.52 19.43 -28.80
C TRP A 145 4.06 19.09 -30.20
N THR A 146 4.54 17.87 -30.37
CA THR A 146 5.07 17.32 -31.63
C THR A 146 4.01 16.53 -32.42
N VAL A 147 2.94 16.12 -31.75
CA VAL A 147 1.80 15.39 -32.35
C VAL A 147 0.77 16.35 -32.95
N SER A 148 0.11 15.93 -34.04
CA SER A 148 -0.75 16.80 -34.84
C SER A 148 -2.15 17.04 -34.27
N ASP A 149 -2.57 16.22 -33.30
CA ASP A 149 -3.89 16.24 -32.68
C ASP A 149 -3.95 17.12 -31.41
N LEU A 150 -2.81 17.62 -30.94
CA LEU A 150 -2.72 18.58 -29.83
C LEU A 150 -2.41 19.99 -30.34
N ILE A 151 -2.99 21.00 -29.70
CA ILE A 151 -2.85 22.42 -30.08
C ILE A 151 -1.76 23.06 -29.21
N ASN A 152 -0.76 23.67 -29.85
CA ASN A 152 0.27 24.44 -29.16
C ASN A 152 -0.31 25.73 -28.56
N PRO A 153 0.10 26.12 -27.34
CA PRO A 153 -0.48 27.26 -26.62
C PRO A 153 0.04 28.62 -27.11
N SER A 154 0.47 28.73 -28.36
CA SER A 154 1.12 29.94 -28.90
C SER A 154 0.19 31.16 -28.95
N ASP A 155 -1.12 30.94 -29.03
CA ASP A 155 -2.17 31.96 -29.07
C ASP A 155 -2.62 32.46 -27.69
N VAL A 156 -2.32 31.69 -26.63
CA VAL A 156 -2.72 31.98 -25.25
C VAL A 156 -1.54 32.23 -24.31
N ASN A 157 -0.31 31.92 -24.72
CA ASN A 157 0.89 32.14 -23.93
C ASN A 157 1.30 33.62 -23.93
N PHE A 158 1.12 34.27 -22.77
CA PHE A 158 1.42 35.70 -22.57
C PHE A 158 2.90 36.07 -22.75
N PHE A 159 3.81 35.11 -22.66
CA PHE A 159 5.25 35.34 -22.81
C PHE A 159 5.75 35.24 -24.26
N ASN A 160 4.93 34.71 -25.20
CA ASN A 160 5.30 34.54 -26.62
C ASN A 160 4.92 35.73 -27.51
N THR A 161 4.05 36.63 -27.06
CA THR A 161 3.74 37.85 -27.80
C THR A 161 4.85 38.89 -27.62
N ASP A 162 5.27 39.52 -28.72
CA ASP A 162 6.22 40.64 -28.86
C ASP A 162 5.84 41.92 -28.06
N PHE A 163 5.40 41.80 -26.80
CA PHE A 163 5.21 42.91 -25.86
C PHE A 163 6.54 43.43 -25.28
N ARG A 164 7.67 43.09 -25.89
CA ARG A 164 9.00 43.66 -25.57
C ARG A 164 9.47 44.73 -26.56
N HIS A 165 8.60 45.25 -27.42
CA HIS A 165 8.86 46.48 -28.15
C HIS A 165 7.85 47.55 -27.75
N ASN A 166 8.37 48.58 -27.07
CA ASN A 166 7.70 49.79 -26.57
C ASN A 166 7.14 49.66 -25.14
N ASP A 167 8.02 49.71 -24.13
CA ASP A 167 8.12 50.90 -23.28
C ASP A 167 9.16 50.73 -22.16
N ASP A 168 9.77 51.87 -21.83
CA ASP A 168 10.63 52.18 -20.69
C ASP A 168 12.10 51.73 -20.67
N SER A 169 12.91 52.67 -21.19
CA SER A 169 14.14 53.14 -20.56
C SER A 169 13.94 53.43 -19.06
N SER A 170 14.08 52.44 -18.17
CA SER A 170 14.70 52.63 -16.85
C SER A 170 14.95 51.29 -16.15
N SER A 171 16.25 51.00 -15.97
CA SER A 171 16.85 50.41 -14.78
C SER A 171 16.04 49.37 -13.99
N ARG A 172 16.33 48.07 -14.19
CA ARG A 172 16.42 47.09 -13.10
C ARG A 172 17.24 45.88 -13.56
N GLY A 173 18.47 45.82 -13.03
CA GLY A 173 19.41 44.75 -13.30
C GLY A 173 18.87 43.40 -12.83
N TYR A 174 18.97 42.41 -13.70
CA TYR A 174 18.94 41.00 -13.32
C TYR A 174 20.38 40.52 -13.20
N LEU A 175 20.66 39.90 -12.07
CA LEU A 175 21.96 39.37 -11.68
C LEU A 175 22.40 38.30 -12.68
N ASP A 176 23.62 38.47 -13.17
CA ASP A 176 24.37 37.49 -13.94
C ASP A 176 24.56 36.23 -13.08
N GLY A 177 24.04 35.10 -13.54
CA GLY A 177 24.07 33.81 -12.87
C GLY A 177 24.63 32.75 -13.79
N ASN A 178 25.79 33.02 -14.38
CA ASN A 178 26.46 32.11 -15.30
C ASN A 178 27.86 31.80 -14.76
N GLU A 179 27.93 30.94 -13.74
CA GLU A 179 29.19 30.30 -13.34
C GLU A 179 28.87 29.01 -12.60
N TYR A 180 28.77 27.87 -13.30
CA TYR A 180 29.14 26.55 -12.78
C TYR A 180 29.28 25.53 -13.93
N THR A 181 30.34 25.68 -14.71
CA THR A 181 31.00 24.51 -15.35
C THR A 181 32.49 24.79 -15.46
N GLN A 182 33.31 24.10 -14.64
CA GLN A 182 34.33 23.13 -15.07
C GLN A 182 35.49 22.95 -14.08
N SER A 183 35.86 21.68 -13.91
CA SER A 183 37.18 21.14 -13.53
C SER A 183 37.50 20.92 -12.05
N GLY A 184 37.10 19.75 -11.56
CA GLY A 184 37.82 19.03 -10.50
C GLY A 184 38.70 17.95 -11.12
N LYS A 185 40.00 18.24 -11.28
CA LYS A 185 41.07 17.24 -11.35
C LYS A 185 42.25 17.73 -10.51
N SER A 186 42.44 17.10 -9.37
CA SER A 186 43.75 16.63 -8.88
C SER A 186 43.53 15.38 -8.07
#